data_AF-F7LQ48-F1
#
_entry.id   AF-F7LQ48-F1
#
_cell.length_a   1.000
_cell.length_b   1.000
_cell.length_c   1.000
_cell.angle_alpha   90.00
_cell.angle_beta   90.00
_cell.angle_gamma   90.00
#
_symmetry.space_group_name_H-M   'P 1'
#
loop_
_entity.id
_entity.type
_entity.pdbx_description
1 polymer ?
#
loop_
_entity_poly.entity_id
_entity_poly.type
_entity_poly.pdbx_seq_one_letter_code
_entity_poly.pdbx_strand_id
1 'polypeptide(L)'
;MRYKNRVRTILIFVIIVGGIVFFYSNISQPPFIHITEGKDLDIHRIDSTYYSESILVAHPPKDTLERMKMMINYHDTTGLSLADLKKRGDITFYYMGFVKNTCATRKFHLEKQMHVKCNDNETYIGSICIARMEESPDKWKIVINYNLGTEPDADYIGTKSKDYILYDERDSNFYEKYKDDEIVRYYHELQERKRCTKKSK
;
A
#
# COMPACT_ATOMS: atom_id res chain seq x y z
N MET A 1 -17.42 8.33 -51.35
CA MET A 1 -17.43 7.07 -50.56
C MET A 1 -16.09 6.68 -49.93
N ARG A 2 -14.91 6.99 -50.49
CA ARG A 2 -13.58 6.61 -49.93
C ARG A 2 -13.24 7.20 -48.55
N TYR A 3 -13.69 8.42 -48.23
CA TYR A 3 -13.36 9.12 -46.97
C TYR A 3 -14.07 8.51 -45.74
N LYS A 4 -15.36 8.16 -45.89
CA LYS A 4 -16.19 7.58 -44.83
C LYS A 4 -15.68 6.20 -44.37
N ASN A 5 -15.13 5.40 -45.30
CA ASN A 5 -14.53 4.11 -44.97
C ASN A 5 -13.19 4.26 -44.24
N ARG A 6 -12.34 5.22 -44.63
CA ARG A 6 -11.07 5.50 -43.91
C ARG A 6 -11.30 5.96 -42.46
N VAL A 7 -12.25 6.87 -42.24
CA VAL A 7 -12.57 7.36 -40.89
C VAL A 7 -13.09 6.23 -40.00
N ARG A 8 -13.92 5.35 -40.55
CA ARG A 8 -14.46 4.19 -39.81
C ARG A 8 -13.35 3.19 -39.45
N THR A 9 -12.39 2.94 -40.34
CA THR A 9 -11.23 2.09 -40.05
C THR A 9 -10.32 2.68 -38.97
N ILE A 10 -10.04 3.99 -39.01
CA ILE A 10 -9.23 4.67 -38.00
C ILE A 10 -9.92 4.60 -36.63
N LEU A 11 -11.23 4.84 -36.58
CA LEU A 11 -12.00 4.79 -35.33
C LEU A 11 -11.97 3.38 -34.70
N ILE A 12 -12.13 2.33 -35.52
CA ILE A 12 -12.03 0.94 -35.06
C ILE A 12 -10.63 0.65 -34.52
N PHE A 13 -9.58 1.12 -35.20
CA PHE A 13 -8.21 0.91 -34.76
C PHE A 13 -7.92 1.62 -33.42
N VAL A 14 -8.40 2.86 -33.24
CA VAL A 14 -8.27 3.61 -31.97
C VAL A 14 -9.00 2.91 -30.83
N ILE A 15 -10.18 2.33 -31.07
CA ILE A 15 -10.92 1.58 -30.06
C ILE A 15 -10.21 0.28 -29.68
N ILE A 16 -9.64 -0.44 -30.66
CA ILE A 16 -8.91 -1.69 -30.41
C ILE A 16 -7.63 -1.40 -29.62
N VAL A 17 -6.81 -0.45 -30.07
CA VAL A 17 -5.57 -0.08 -29.39
C VAL A 17 -5.86 0.51 -28.01
N GLY A 18 -6.83 1.41 -27.91
CA GLY A 18 -7.27 1.98 -26.63
C GLY A 18 -7.82 0.91 -25.68
N GLY A 19 -8.56 -0.07 -26.21
CA GLY A 19 -9.05 -1.22 -25.47
C GLY A 19 -7.92 -2.11 -24.96
N ILE A 20 -6.94 -2.45 -25.79
CA ILE A 20 -5.78 -3.26 -25.40
C ILE A 20 -4.95 -2.54 -24.32
N VAL A 21 -4.68 -1.25 -24.49
CA VAL A 21 -3.93 -0.45 -23.50
C VAL A 21 -4.71 -0.34 -22.18
N PHE A 22 -6.03 -0.14 -22.24
CA PHE A 22 -6.90 -0.12 -21.06
C PHE A 22 -6.96 -1.48 -20.36
N PHE A 23 -7.02 -2.58 -21.11
CA PHE A 23 -6.99 -3.93 -20.55
C PHE A 23 -5.63 -4.26 -19.92
N TYR A 24 -4.51 -3.92 -20.56
CA TYR A 24 -3.17 -4.11 -19.97
C TYR A 24 -2.99 -3.28 -18.69
N SER A 25 -3.51 -2.05 -18.67
CA SER A 25 -3.45 -1.18 -17.49
C SER A 25 -4.25 -1.75 -16.30
N ASN A 26 -5.35 -2.46 -16.56
CA ASN A 26 -6.18 -3.09 -15.53
C ASN A 26 -5.72 -4.52 -15.16
N ILE A 27 -5.15 -5.29 -16.09
CA ILE A 27 -4.65 -6.66 -15.85
C ILE A 27 -3.33 -6.65 -15.05
N SER A 28 -2.54 -5.59 -15.14
CA SER A 28 -1.23 -5.53 -14.47
C SER A 28 -1.27 -5.27 -12.96
N GLN A 29 -2.40 -4.87 -12.39
CA GLN A 29 -2.51 -4.70 -10.93
C GLN A 29 -3.12 -5.96 -10.29
N PRO A 30 -2.50 -6.53 -9.24
CA PRO A 30 -3.08 -7.65 -8.53
C PRO A 30 -4.45 -7.24 -7.96
N PRO A 31 -5.48 -8.10 -8.01
CA PRO A 31 -6.77 -7.74 -7.45
C PRO A 31 -6.69 -7.70 -5.92
N PHE A 32 -7.26 -6.65 -5.34
CA PHE A 32 -7.27 -6.37 -3.90
C PHE A 32 -8.69 -6.51 -3.33
N ILE A 33 -8.80 -7.11 -2.15
CA ILE A 33 -10.03 -7.09 -1.34
C ILE A 33 -9.73 -6.26 -0.09
N HIS A 34 -10.37 -5.10 0.02
CA HIS A 34 -10.24 -4.20 1.17
C HIS A 34 -11.17 -4.65 2.29
N ILE A 35 -10.63 -4.83 3.49
CA ILE A 35 -11.36 -5.13 4.71
C ILE A 35 -11.02 -4.06 5.75
N THR A 36 -12.00 -3.22 6.08
CA THR A 36 -11.86 -2.25 7.17
C THR A 36 -12.07 -2.95 8.50
N GLU A 37 -11.10 -2.84 9.42
CA GLU A 37 -11.22 -3.39 10.77
C GLU A 37 -11.78 -2.33 11.73
N GLY A 38 -11.43 -1.07 11.49
CA GLY A 38 -11.99 0.09 12.18
C GLY A 38 -11.02 0.70 13.19
N LYS A 39 -11.58 1.53 14.07
CA LYS A 39 -10.84 2.26 15.11
C LYS A 39 -10.88 1.48 16.42
N ASP A 40 -9.72 1.30 17.04
CA ASP A 40 -9.56 0.64 18.34
C ASP A 40 -8.56 1.39 19.23
N LEU A 41 -8.53 1.07 20.51
CA LEU A 41 -7.56 1.58 21.47
C LEU A 41 -6.39 0.60 21.58
N ASP A 42 -5.17 1.07 21.31
CA ASP A 42 -3.99 0.23 21.52
C ASP A 42 -3.62 0.19 23.02
N ILE A 43 -3.92 -0.93 23.67
CA ILE A 43 -3.70 -1.11 25.11
C ILE A 43 -2.20 -1.14 25.46
N HIS A 44 -1.33 -1.46 24.50
CA HIS A 44 0.13 -1.47 24.71
C HIS A 44 0.73 -0.07 24.56
N ARG A 45 0.03 0.85 23.90
CA ARG A 45 0.36 2.26 23.77
C ARG A 45 -0.74 3.07 24.41
N ILE A 46 -0.66 3.20 25.73
CA ILE A 46 -1.69 3.64 26.69
C ILE A 46 -2.50 4.90 26.29
N ASP A 47 -2.06 5.72 25.32
CA ASP A 47 -2.77 6.90 24.79
C ASP A 47 -2.89 6.96 23.25
N SER A 48 -2.78 5.82 22.55
CA SER A 48 -2.78 5.80 21.08
C SER A 48 -4.07 5.21 20.54
N THR A 49 -4.80 6.03 19.77
CA THR A 49 -5.91 5.53 18.97
C THR A 49 -5.35 4.95 17.68
N TYR A 50 -5.70 3.69 17.46
CA TYR A 50 -5.26 2.87 16.34
C TYR A 50 -6.40 2.72 15.33
N TYR A 51 -6.08 2.76 14.04
CA TYR A 51 -7.00 2.41 12.97
C TYR A 51 -6.32 1.41 12.04
N SER A 52 -6.93 0.24 11.86
CA SER A 52 -6.42 -0.79 10.97
C SER A 52 -7.34 -1.12 9.81
N GLU A 53 -6.68 -1.50 8.73
CA GLU A 53 -7.27 -2.07 7.54
C GLU A 53 -6.43 -3.26 7.09
N SER A 54 -7.09 -4.31 6.62
CA SER A 54 -6.48 -5.52 6.08
C SER A 54 -6.82 -5.65 4.59
N ILE A 55 -5.80 -5.85 3.77
CA ILE A 55 -5.91 -5.93 2.32
C ILE A 55 -5.50 -7.33 1.86
N LEU A 56 -6.44 -8.10 1.31
CA LEU A 56 -6.14 -9.38 0.69
C LEU A 56 -5.70 -9.16 -0.77
N VAL A 57 -4.48 -9.58 -1.10
CA VAL A 57 -3.86 -9.42 -2.42
C VAL A 57 -3.84 -10.76 -3.14
N ALA A 58 -4.48 -10.85 -4.31
CA ALA A 58 -4.30 -12.02 -5.16
C ALA A 58 -3.04 -11.85 -6.02
N HIS A 59 -2.20 -12.89 -6.10
CA HIS A 59 -0.99 -12.90 -6.92
C HIS A 59 -0.04 -11.70 -6.69
N PRO A 60 0.42 -11.46 -5.44
CA PRO A 60 1.39 -10.39 -5.20
C PRO A 60 2.70 -10.66 -5.96
N PRO A 61 3.46 -9.60 -6.32
CA PRO A 61 4.77 -9.75 -6.92
C PRO A 61 5.68 -10.64 -6.08
N LYS A 62 6.55 -11.43 -6.74
CA LYS A 62 7.57 -12.23 -6.04
C LYS A 62 8.72 -11.34 -5.56
N ASP A 63 9.09 -10.36 -6.37
CA ASP A 63 10.13 -9.40 -6.06
C ASP A 63 9.72 -8.48 -4.90
N THR A 64 10.66 -8.23 -3.99
CA THR A 64 10.42 -7.46 -2.76
C THR A 64 10.19 -5.98 -3.03
N LEU A 65 10.94 -5.41 -3.99
CA LEU A 65 10.82 -4.01 -4.38
C LEU A 65 9.47 -3.76 -5.07
N GLU A 66 9.06 -4.64 -5.98
CA GLU A 66 7.75 -4.56 -6.63
C GLU A 66 6.59 -4.75 -5.65
N ARG A 67 6.75 -5.58 -4.61
CA ARG A 67 5.78 -5.67 -3.49
C ARG A 67 5.66 -4.34 -2.74
N MET A 68 6.77 -3.66 -2.44
CA MET A 68 6.75 -2.36 -1.78
C MET A 68 6.07 -1.30 -2.66
N LYS A 69 6.40 -1.21 -3.96
CA LYS A 69 5.75 -0.30 -4.90
C LYS A 69 4.24 -0.56 -5.00
N MET A 70 3.82 -1.82 -5.03
CA MET A 70 2.42 -2.22 -5.01
C MET A 70 1.71 -1.71 -3.76
N MET A 71 2.28 -1.92 -2.57
CA MET A 71 1.70 -1.42 -1.31
C MET A 71 1.60 0.11 -1.32
N ILE A 72 2.66 0.81 -1.74
CA ILE A 72 2.69 2.28 -1.85
C ILE A 72 1.55 2.77 -2.75
N ASN A 73 1.41 2.20 -3.95
CA ASN A 73 0.38 2.59 -4.90
C ASN A 73 -1.03 2.37 -4.36
N TYR A 74 -1.24 1.24 -3.69
CA TYR A 74 -2.54 0.92 -3.13
C TYR A 74 -2.89 1.90 -2.01
N HIS A 75 -1.99 2.09 -1.03
CA HIS A 75 -2.15 3.07 0.04
C HIS A 75 -2.40 4.48 -0.51
N ASP A 76 -1.65 4.88 -1.53
CA ASP A 76 -1.82 6.19 -2.15
C ASP A 76 -3.20 6.33 -2.82
N THR A 77 -3.76 5.26 -3.38
CA THR A 77 -5.05 5.30 -4.09
C THR A 77 -6.25 5.23 -3.14
N THR A 78 -6.18 4.39 -2.12
CA THR A 78 -7.35 4.04 -1.28
C THR A 78 -7.15 4.30 0.20
N GLY A 79 -5.92 4.45 0.67
CA GLY A 79 -5.58 4.60 2.08
C GLY A 79 -5.78 6.02 2.62
N LEU A 80 -5.76 6.13 3.94
CA LEU A 80 -5.79 7.43 4.63
C LEU A 80 -4.44 8.14 4.47
N SER A 81 -4.47 9.36 3.92
CA SER A 81 -3.25 10.16 3.81
C SER A 81 -2.83 10.74 5.16
N LEU A 82 -1.54 11.06 5.31
CA LEU A 82 -1.04 11.76 6.51
C LEU A 82 -1.78 13.08 6.77
N ALA A 83 -2.15 13.81 5.70
CA ALA A 83 -2.89 15.06 5.84
C ALA A 83 -4.30 14.83 6.39
N ASP A 84 -4.98 13.77 5.92
CA ASP A 84 -6.31 13.40 6.41
C ASP A 84 -6.27 12.95 7.87
N LEU A 85 -5.25 12.16 8.24
CA LEU A 85 -5.03 11.75 9.64
C LEU A 85 -4.80 12.96 10.56
N LYS A 86 -3.92 13.90 10.16
CA LYS A 86 -3.68 15.14 10.91
C LYS A 86 -4.94 15.99 11.05
N LYS A 87 -5.75 16.09 9.98
CA LYS A 87 -7.00 16.85 10.00
C LYS A 87 -8.03 16.23 10.94
N ARG A 88 -8.12 14.90 10.99
CA ARG A 88 -9.03 14.21 11.91
C ARG A 88 -8.61 14.37 13.37
N GLY A 89 -7.31 14.27 13.66
CA GLY A 89 -6.73 14.45 15.00
C GLY A 89 -7.12 13.39 16.03
N ASP A 90 -8.00 12.45 15.67
CA ASP A 90 -8.57 11.43 16.55
C ASP A 90 -7.85 10.07 16.46
N ILE A 91 -6.88 9.95 15.54
CA ILE A 91 -6.05 8.76 15.29
C ILE A 91 -4.60 9.18 15.43
N THR A 92 -3.81 8.35 16.08
CA THR A 92 -2.36 8.56 16.28
C THR A 92 -1.51 7.50 15.60
N PHE A 93 -2.15 6.42 15.14
CA PHE A 93 -1.52 5.35 14.39
C PHE A 93 -2.48 4.78 13.35
N TYR A 94 -2.03 4.71 12.11
CA TYR A 94 -2.74 4.05 11.01
C TYR A 94 -1.92 2.86 10.52
N TYR A 95 -2.58 1.72 10.39
CA TYR A 95 -2.03 0.47 9.89
C TYR A 95 -2.80 -0.03 8.68
N MET A 96 -2.12 -0.25 7.56
CA MET A 96 -2.66 -0.97 6.42
C MET A 96 -1.86 -2.24 6.19
N GLY A 97 -2.40 -3.38 6.60
CA GLY A 97 -1.78 -4.70 6.44
C GLY A 97 -2.10 -5.33 5.10
N PHE A 98 -1.10 -5.93 4.45
CA PHE A 98 -1.25 -6.65 3.19
C PHE A 98 -0.96 -8.13 3.41
N VAL A 99 -1.92 -8.97 3.01
CA VAL A 99 -1.87 -10.42 3.17
C VAL A 99 -2.25 -11.12 1.86
N LYS A 100 -1.66 -12.28 1.58
CA LYS A 100 -2.00 -13.09 0.41
C LYS A 100 -3.43 -13.55 0.49
N ASN A 101 -4.15 -13.50 -0.62
CA ASN A 101 -5.51 -13.98 -0.73
C ASN A 101 -5.55 -15.52 -0.86
N THR A 102 -5.53 -16.23 0.25
CA THR A 102 -5.58 -17.70 0.36
C THR A 102 -6.89 -18.16 0.99
N CYS A 103 -7.16 -19.46 0.96
CA CYS A 103 -8.33 -20.01 1.65
C CYS A 103 -8.30 -19.70 3.16
N ALA A 104 -7.12 -19.81 3.80
CA ALA A 104 -6.97 -19.55 5.22
C ALA A 104 -7.20 -18.07 5.57
N THR A 105 -6.59 -17.15 4.81
CA THR A 105 -6.74 -15.71 5.09
C THR A 105 -8.16 -15.20 4.78
N ARG A 106 -8.86 -15.79 3.79
CA ARG A 106 -10.30 -15.52 3.58
C ARG A 106 -11.14 -15.94 4.79
N LYS A 107 -10.95 -17.17 5.27
CA LYS A 107 -11.67 -17.66 6.46
C LYS A 107 -11.42 -16.80 7.69
N PHE A 108 -10.17 -16.38 7.89
CA PHE A 108 -9.80 -15.52 9.01
C PHE A 108 -10.40 -14.11 8.88
N HIS A 109 -10.11 -13.38 7.80
CA HIS A 109 -10.48 -11.96 7.71
C HIS A 109 -11.91 -11.71 7.23
N LEU A 110 -12.43 -12.51 6.30
CA LEU A 110 -13.78 -12.32 5.72
C LEU A 110 -14.85 -13.09 6.49
N GLU A 111 -14.60 -14.35 6.81
CA GLU A 111 -15.57 -15.20 7.52
C GLU A 111 -15.46 -15.09 9.05
N LYS A 112 -14.48 -14.32 9.55
CA LYS A 112 -14.22 -14.09 10.98
C LYS A 112 -14.00 -15.39 11.77
N GLN A 113 -13.48 -16.43 11.12
CA GLN A 113 -13.11 -17.69 11.75
C GLN A 113 -11.73 -17.56 12.41
N MET A 114 -11.65 -16.85 13.53
CA MET A 114 -10.40 -16.47 14.21
C MET A 114 -9.55 -17.67 14.68
N HIS A 115 -10.11 -18.87 14.72
CA HIS A 115 -9.41 -20.10 15.07
C HIS A 115 -8.56 -20.66 13.91
N VAL A 116 -8.78 -20.19 12.68
CA VAL A 116 -8.00 -20.60 11.50
C VAL A 116 -6.61 -19.98 11.59
N LYS A 117 -5.59 -20.82 11.74
CA LYS A 117 -4.20 -20.39 11.78
C LYS A 117 -3.75 -19.96 10.38
N CYS A 118 -3.23 -18.75 10.27
CA CYS A 118 -2.48 -18.28 9.10
C CYS A 118 -0.99 -18.34 9.43
N ASN A 119 -0.17 -18.88 8.53
CA ASN A 119 1.28 -18.81 8.68
C ASN A 119 1.76 -17.46 8.13
N ASP A 120 2.06 -16.51 9.00
CA ASP A 120 2.42 -15.16 8.57
C ASP A 120 3.69 -15.13 7.69
N ASN A 121 4.66 -16.03 7.89
CA ASN A 121 5.81 -16.10 6.98
C ASN A 121 5.39 -16.45 5.53
N GLU A 122 4.32 -17.22 5.37
CA GLU A 122 3.78 -17.56 4.05
C GLU A 122 2.75 -16.54 3.55
N THR A 123 1.89 -16.02 4.43
CA THR A 123 0.72 -15.24 4.03
C THR A 123 0.89 -13.74 4.17
N TYR A 124 1.70 -13.24 5.10
CA TYR A 124 1.93 -11.82 5.25
C TYR A 124 2.81 -11.30 4.10
N ILE A 125 2.49 -10.12 3.58
CA ILE A 125 3.26 -9.46 2.52
C ILE A 125 4.05 -8.31 3.13
N GLY A 126 3.40 -7.51 3.96
CA GLY A 126 3.94 -6.29 4.53
C GLY A 126 2.80 -5.39 5.02
N SER A 127 3.14 -4.19 5.45
CA SER A 127 2.19 -3.16 5.83
C SER A 127 2.74 -1.76 5.56
N ILE A 128 1.83 -0.80 5.46
CA ILE A 128 2.15 0.63 5.51
C ILE A 128 1.60 1.18 6.82
N CYS A 129 2.47 1.88 7.54
CA CYS A 129 2.16 2.50 8.82
C CYS A 129 2.36 4.00 8.73
N ILE A 130 1.37 4.78 9.17
CA ILE A 130 1.53 6.20 9.44
C ILE A 130 1.42 6.39 10.94
N ALA A 131 2.51 6.83 11.57
CA ALA A 131 2.63 6.85 13.01
C ALA A 131 3.04 8.22 13.52
N ARG A 132 2.33 8.71 14.53
CA ARG A 132 2.78 9.80 15.38
C ARG A 132 3.96 9.31 16.22
N MET A 133 4.98 10.14 16.39
CA MET A 133 6.21 9.74 17.05
C MET A 133 6.09 9.95 18.56
N GLU A 134 6.39 8.93 19.36
CA GLU A 134 6.31 9.02 20.83
C GLU A 134 7.27 10.09 21.37
N GLU A 135 8.49 10.15 20.85
CA GLU A 135 9.52 11.12 21.22
C GLU A 135 9.22 12.56 20.74
N SER A 136 8.31 12.72 19.78
CA SER A 136 7.96 14.01 19.18
C SER A 136 6.50 13.97 18.72
N PRO A 137 5.53 14.17 19.63
CA PRO A 137 4.10 13.97 19.35
C PRO A 137 3.52 14.91 18.29
N ASP A 138 4.22 15.98 17.92
CA ASP A 138 3.89 16.89 16.82
C ASP A 138 4.37 16.36 15.45
N LYS A 139 5.21 15.33 15.44
CA LYS A 139 5.87 14.76 14.26
C LYS A 139 5.32 13.40 13.90
N TRP A 140 5.39 13.11 12.61
CA TRP A 140 4.89 11.88 12.01
C TRP A 140 5.93 11.21 11.13
N LYS A 141 5.84 9.88 11.03
CA LYS A 141 6.59 9.08 10.07
C LYS A 141 5.68 8.17 9.27
N ILE A 142 6.13 7.83 8.07
CA ILE A 142 5.51 6.82 7.21
C ILE A 142 6.53 5.72 6.99
N VAL A 143 6.13 4.49 7.27
CA VAL A 143 6.99 3.31 7.26
C VAL A 143 6.33 2.19 6.45
N ILE A 144 7.12 1.48 5.66
CA ILE A 144 6.76 0.18 5.12
C ILE A 144 7.40 -0.87 6.01
N ASN A 145 6.59 -1.79 6.51
CA ASN A 145 7.10 -3.06 7.01
C ASN A 145 6.94 -4.08 5.88
N TYR A 146 7.96 -4.88 5.59
CA TYR A 146 7.85 -5.92 4.55
C TYR A 146 8.34 -7.26 5.06
N ASN A 147 7.67 -8.32 4.60
CA ASN A 147 7.97 -9.69 5.01
C ASN A 147 9.24 -10.22 4.29
N LEU A 148 10.18 -10.74 5.08
CA LEU A 148 11.41 -11.41 4.67
C LEU A 148 11.23 -12.94 4.60
N GLY A 149 10.09 -13.48 5.04
CA GLY A 149 9.78 -14.92 5.19
C GLY A 149 9.74 -15.76 3.91
N THR A 150 10.37 -15.31 2.82
CA THR A 150 10.61 -16.11 1.60
C THR A 150 12.06 -16.53 1.45
N GLU A 151 12.96 -16.14 2.35
CA GLU A 151 14.33 -16.66 2.36
C GLU A 151 14.37 -18.11 2.86
N PRO A 152 15.10 -19.02 2.19
CA PRO A 152 15.14 -20.45 2.53
C PRO A 152 15.62 -20.75 3.97
N ASP A 153 16.22 -19.77 4.65
CA ASP A 153 16.79 -19.89 5.99
C ASP A 153 15.92 -19.17 7.07
N ALA A 154 14.68 -18.82 6.73
CA ALA A 154 13.77 -18.16 7.66
C ALA A 154 13.26 -19.13 8.75
N ASP A 155 13.83 -19.06 9.96
CA ASP A 155 13.24 -19.64 11.19
C ASP A 155 11.71 -19.43 11.25
N TYR A 156 10.99 -20.53 11.46
CA TYR A 156 9.52 -20.63 11.45
C TYR A 156 8.84 -20.02 12.70
N ILE A 157 9.53 -19.18 13.47
CA ILE A 157 9.00 -18.53 14.67
C ILE A 157 8.83 -17.04 14.39
N GLY A 158 7.57 -16.62 14.22
CA GLY A 158 7.19 -15.22 14.00
C GLY A 158 7.48 -14.71 12.58
N THR A 159 6.83 -13.61 12.21
CA THR A 159 7.04 -12.93 10.93
C THR A 159 8.42 -12.29 10.90
N LYS A 160 9.33 -12.79 10.05
CA LYS A 160 10.58 -12.05 9.78
C LYS A 160 10.23 -10.82 8.95
N SER A 161 10.38 -9.62 9.51
CA SER A 161 10.03 -8.39 8.80
C SER A 161 11.10 -7.32 9.00
N LYS A 162 11.14 -6.36 8.07
CA LYS A 162 12.02 -5.20 8.18
C LYS A 162 11.23 -3.93 7.90
N ASP A 163 11.54 -2.91 8.70
CA ASP A 163 10.98 -1.57 8.54
C ASP A 163 11.83 -0.74 7.56
N TYR A 164 11.14 0.02 6.74
CA TYR A 164 11.69 0.89 5.71
C TYR A 164 10.98 2.26 5.79
N ILE A 165 11.72 3.33 6.08
CA ILE A 165 11.14 4.66 6.29
C ILE A 165 10.96 5.36 4.93
N LEU A 166 9.74 5.80 4.63
CA LEU A 166 9.43 6.59 3.43
C LEU A 166 9.46 8.10 3.68
N TYR A 167 9.18 8.49 4.92
CA TYR A 167 9.05 9.89 5.32
C TYR A 167 9.24 10.01 6.84
N ASP A 168 10.04 10.99 7.27
CA ASP A 168 10.23 11.36 8.68
C ASP A 168 10.16 12.88 8.83
N GLU A 169 9.14 13.38 9.52
CA GLU A 169 8.91 14.82 9.68
C GLU A 169 9.92 15.52 10.62
N ARG A 170 10.74 14.75 11.35
CA ARG A 170 11.85 15.31 12.15
C ARG A 170 13.02 15.70 11.25
N ASP A 171 13.19 15.01 10.13
CA ASP A 171 14.28 15.27 9.19
C ASP A 171 13.77 16.11 8.03
N SER A 172 13.93 17.43 8.16
CA SER A 172 13.55 18.40 7.12
C SER A 172 14.20 18.17 5.75
N ASN A 173 15.32 17.45 5.70
CA ASN A 173 16.05 17.12 4.48
C ASN A 173 16.01 15.62 4.15
N PHE A 174 15.06 14.87 4.72
CA PHE A 174 14.95 13.41 4.57
C PHE A 174 15.04 12.99 3.10
N TYR A 175 14.22 13.59 2.24
CA TYR A 175 14.20 13.23 0.83
C TYR A 175 15.57 13.46 0.17
N GLU A 176 16.19 14.63 0.35
CA GLU A 176 17.49 14.92 -0.28
C GLU A 176 18.59 13.96 0.15
N LYS A 177 18.54 13.48 1.39
CA LYS A 177 19.49 12.49 1.93
C LYS A 177 19.27 11.09 1.37
N TYR A 178 18.04 10.73 1.03
CA TYR A 178 17.65 9.37 0.63
C TYR A 178 17.10 9.28 -0.80
N LYS A 179 17.23 10.33 -1.64
CA LYS A 179 16.70 10.38 -3.01
C LYS A 179 17.28 9.35 -3.97
N ASP A 180 18.47 8.82 -3.65
CA ASP A 180 19.10 7.76 -4.44
C ASP A 180 18.54 6.38 -4.09
N ASP A 181 17.78 6.26 -2.99
CA ASP A 181 17.03 5.04 -2.70
C ASP A 181 15.78 4.95 -3.60
N GLU A 182 15.63 3.80 -4.23
CA GLU A 182 14.56 3.59 -5.21
C GLU A 182 13.16 3.72 -4.62
N ILE A 183 12.92 3.21 -3.41
CA ILE A 183 11.60 3.23 -2.78
C ILE A 183 11.27 4.61 -2.25
N VAL A 184 12.23 5.31 -1.64
CA VAL A 184 12.04 6.71 -1.21
C VAL A 184 11.75 7.61 -2.41
N ARG A 185 12.55 7.47 -3.47
CA ARG A 185 12.35 8.20 -4.72
C ARG A 185 10.98 7.91 -5.34
N TYR A 186 10.61 6.63 -5.43
CA TYR A 186 9.32 6.21 -5.97
C TYR A 186 8.15 6.83 -5.21
N TYR A 187 8.18 6.78 -3.87
CA TYR A 187 7.17 7.39 -3.02
C TYR A 187 7.09 8.90 -3.24
N HIS A 188 8.24 9.59 -3.26
CA HIS A 188 8.29 11.04 -3.46
C HIS A 188 7.72 11.46 -4.83
N GLU A 189 8.13 10.79 -5.92
CA GLU A 189 7.62 11.06 -7.26
C GLU A 189 6.10 10.89 -7.35
N LEU A 190 5.55 9.89 -6.67
CA LEU A 190 4.10 9.66 -6.60
C LEU A 190 3.37 10.83 -5.92
N GLN A 191 3.92 11.33 -4.80
CA GLN A 191 3.36 12.48 -4.09
C GLN A 191 3.42 13.76 -4.93
N GLU A 192 4.51 13.99 -5.67
CA GLU A 192 4.65 15.15 -6.56
C GLU A 192 3.66 15.13 -7.72
N ARG A 193 3.46 13.96 -8.37
CA ARG A 193 2.45 13.81 -9.44
C ARG A 193 1.06 14.23 -8.97
N LYS A 194 0.66 13.83 -7.76
CA LYS A 194 -0.62 14.23 -7.16
C LYS A 194 -0.75 15.72 -6.91
N ARG A 195 0.32 16.37 -6.44
CA ARG A 195 0.34 17.83 -6.24
C ARG A 195 0.11 18.57 -7.56
N CYS A 196 0.75 18.12 -8.63
CA CYS A 196 0.57 18.69 -9.97
C CYS A 196 -0.86 18.51 -10.50
N THR A 197 -1.46 17.33 -10.33
CA THR A 197 -2.86 17.08 -10.76
C THR A 197 -3.89 17.89 -9.95
N LYS A 198 -3.64 18.15 -8.66
CA LYS A 198 -4.52 18.99 -7.83
C LYS A 198 -4.47 20.47 -8.21
N LYS A 199 -3.33 20.98 -8.69
CA LYS A 199 -3.16 22.39 -9.11
C LYS A 199 -3.77 22.70 -10.49
N SER A 200 -4.07 21.68 -11.28
CA SER A 200 -4.58 21.78 -12.65
C SER A 200 -6.10 21.58 -12.75
N LYS A 201 -6.78 21.45 -11.62
CA LYS A 201 -8.25 21.46 -11.48
C LYS A 201 -8.68 22.69 -10.71
#